data_AF-A0A4Q3JAB1-F1
#
_entry.id   AF-A0A4Q3JAB1-F1
#
_cell.length_a   1.000
_cell.length_b   1.000
_cell.length_c   1.000
_cell.angle_alpha   90.00
_cell.angle_beta   90.00
_cell.angle_gamma   90.00
#
_symmetry.space_group_name_H-M   'P 1'
#
loop_
_entity.id
_entity.type
_entity.pdbx_description
1 polymer ?
#
loop_
_entity_poly.entity_id
_entity_poly.type
_entity_poly.pdbx_seq_one_letter_code
_entity_poly.pdbx_strand_id
1 'polypeptide(L)'
;ILLPAAMPGILIGVRTALGQAWMAVVAAEIFGVAGVGQRMMQASSLLATDLVVIYMLTMAALYGLLDTLFVAFQGWVLRWKA
;
A
#
# COMPACT_ATOMS: atom_id res chain seq x y z
N ILE A 1 -7.66 -32.24 2.87
CA ILE A 1 -8.64 -31.34 2.19
C ILE A 1 -8.69 -29.93 2.86
N LEU A 2 -7.86 -29.61 3.87
CA LEU A 2 -7.90 -28.29 4.55
C LEU A 2 -7.23 -27.11 3.80
N LEU A 3 -6.22 -27.37 2.96
CA LEU A 3 -5.48 -26.32 2.21
C LEU A 3 -6.40 -25.36 1.41
N PRO A 4 -7.37 -25.83 0.59
CA PRO A 4 -8.24 -24.94 -0.17
C PRO A 4 -9.25 -24.13 0.65
N ALA A 5 -9.51 -24.53 1.91
CA ALA A 5 -10.43 -23.83 2.81
C ALA A 5 -9.73 -22.73 3.61
N ALA A 6 -8.43 -22.88 3.91
CA ALA A 6 -7.64 -21.91 4.66
C ALA A 6 -7.07 -20.77 3.79
N MET A 7 -6.86 -20.99 2.49
CA MET A 7 -6.29 -20.01 1.56
C MET A 7 -7.00 -18.63 1.57
N PRO A 8 -8.35 -18.54 1.52
CA PRO A 8 -9.03 -17.24 1.57
C PRO A 8 -8.75 -16.46 2.86
N GLY A 9 -8.67 -17.16 4.01
CA GLY A 9 -8.39 -16.55 5.31
C GLY A 9 -6.97 -15.99 5.39
N ILE A 10 -5.98 -16.72 4.88
CA ILE A 10 -4.58 -16.26 4.83
C ILE A 10 -4.46 -15.00 3.96
N LEU A 11 -5.13 -14.98 2.81
CA LEU A 11 -5.09 -13.84 1.89
C LEU A 11 -5.71 -12.57 2.48
N ILE A 12 -6.82 -12.70 3.22
CA ILE A 12 -7.40 -11.58 3.98
C ILE A 12 -6.40 -11.07 5.03
N GLY A 13 -5.74 -11.99 5.73
CA GLY A 13 -4.69 -11.66 6.71
C GLY A 13 -3.54 -10.87 6.09
N VAL A 14 -3.02 -11.32 4.93
CA VAL A 14 -1.91 -10.65 4.26
C VAL A 14 -2.33 -9.29 3.70
N ARG A 15 -3.53 -9.13 3.14
CA ARG A 15 -4.04 -7.82 2.71
C ARG A 15 -4.12 -6.84 3.88
N THR A 16 -4.63 -7.30 5.01
CA THR A 16 -4.72 -6.49 6.23
C THR A 16 -3.33 -6.09 6.73
N ALA A 17 -2.37 -7.02 6.68
CA ALA A 17 -0.97 -6.75 7.03
C ALA A 17 -0.31 -5.76 6.06
N LEU A 18 -0.60 -5.80 4.77
CA LEU A 18 -0.11 -4.83 3.79
C LEU A 18 -0.62 -3.41 4.07
N GLY A 19 -1.91 -3.27 4.41
CA GLY A 19 -2.47 -1.98 4.83
C GLY A 19 -1.79 -1.43 6.09
N GLN A 20 -1.54 -2.29 7.08
CA GLN A 20 -0.81 -1.93 8.30
C GLN A 20 0.65 -1.55 8.02
N ALA A 21 1.34 -2.30 7.16
CA ALA A 21 2.71 -2.01 6.75
C ALA A 21 2.80 -0.66 6.03
N TRP A 22 1.82 -0.33 5.17
CA TRP A 22 1.74 0.97 4.53
C TRP A 22 1.62 2.11 5.54
N MET A 23 0.72 1.97 6.52
CA MET A 23 0.59 2.98 7.59
C MET A 23 1.86 3.13 8.42
N ALA A 24 2.56 2.03 8.70
CA ALA A 24 3.84 2.06 9.40
C ALA A 24 4.93 2.80 8.60
N VAL A 25 4.98 2.62 7.28
CA VAL A 25 5.89 3.36 6.40
C VAL A 25 5.57 4.85 6.41
N VAL A 26 4.31 5.23 6.24
CA VAL A 26 3.88 6.64 6.28
C VAL A 26 4.23 7.28 7.62
N ALA A 27 4.00 6.57 8.73
CA ALA A 27 4.39 7.05 10.06
C ALA A 27 5.91 7.29 10.11
N ALA A 28 6.72 6.34 9.65
CA ALA A 28 8.18 6.49 9.61
C ALA A 28 8.63 7.69 8.77
N GLU A 29 7.99 7.95 7.62
CA GLU A 29 8.28 9.12 6.77
C GLU A 29 8.02 10.44 7.49
N ILE A 30 6.96 10.51 8.32
CA ILE A 30 6.65 11.71 9.12
C ILE A 30 7.71 11.92 10.22
N PHE A 31 8.26 10.85 10.79
CA PHE A 31 9.31 10.92 11.81
C PHE A 31 10.72 11.18 11.26
N GLY A 32 10.85 11.56 9.99
CA GLY A 32 12.13 12.00 9.40
C GLY A 32 12.85 10.95 8.57
N VAL A 33 12.21 9.82 8.25
CA VAL A 33 12.73 8.91 7.23
C VAL A 33 12.54 9.55 5.85
N ALA A 34 13.58 9.49 5.02
CA ALA A 34 13.52 9.99 3.65
C ALA A 34 12.46 9.21 2.85
N GLY A 35 11.50 9.93 2.26
CA GLY A 35 10.35 9.31 1.62
C GLY A 35 9.47 10.31 0.86
N VAL A 36 8.37 9.79 0.28
CA VAL A 36 7.43 10.60 -0.49
C VAL A 36 6.62 11.51 0.44
N GLY A 37 6.17 10.99 1.59
CA GLY A 37 5.47 11.78 2.60
C GLY A 37 6.33 12.89 3.19
N GLN A 38 7.62 12.64 3.40
CA GLN A 38 8.56 13.66 3.85
C GLN A 38 8.67 14.81 2.84
N ARG A 39 8.76 14.51 1.53
CA ARG A 39 8.81 15.55 0.48
C ARG A 39 7.49 16.29 0.32
N MET A 40 6.36 15.61 0.51
CA MET A 40 5.04 16.24 0.56
C MET A 40 4.96 17.26 1.69
N MET A 41 5.45 16.93 2.89
CA MET A 41 5.49 17.83 4.03
C MET A 41 6.38 19.06 3.76
N GLN A 42 7.53 18.87 3.11
CA GLN A 42 8.38 19.98 2.67
C GLN A 42 7.66 20.87 1.65
N ALA A 43 7.05 20.29 0.61
CA ALA A 43 6.30 21.06 -0.40
C ALA A 43 5.13 21.85 0.20
N SER A 44 4.44 21.27 1.19
CA SER A 44 3.38 21.93 1.95
C SER A 44 3.91 23.16 2.71
N SER A 45 5.10 23.07 3.30
CA SER A 45 5.75 24.21 3.97
C SER A 45 6.14 25.35 3.01
N LEU A 46 6.29 25.09 1.71
CA LEU A 46 6.53 26.11 0.69
C LEU A 46 5.24 26.71 0.11
N LEU A 47 4.06 26.36 0.64
CA LEU A 47 2.74 26.72 0.10
C LEU A 47 2.54 26.27 -1.37
N ALA A 48 3.31 25.27 -1.81
CA ALA A 48 3.25 24.72 -3.16
C ALA A 48 2.16 23.65 -3.25
N THR A 49 0.89 24.07 -3.18
CA THR A 49 -0.28 23.17 -3.16
C THR A 49 -0.30 22.22 -4.36
N ASP A 50 0.12 22.67 -5.54
CA ASP A 50 0.21 21.83 -6.74
C ASP A 50 1.13 20.62 -6.52
N LEU A 51 2.28 20.82 -5.87
CA LEU A 51 3.22 19.73 -5.56
C LEU A 51 2.65 18.77 -4.51
N VAL A 52 1.96 19.29 -3.49
CA VAL A 52 1.32 18.47 -2.45
C VAL A 52 0.31 17.49 -3.09
N VAL A 53 -0.51 17.98 -4.01
CA VAL A 53 -1.49 17.14 -4.73
C VAL A 53 -0.79 16.06 -5.56
N ILE A 54 0.30 16.40 -6.25
CA ILE A 54 1.10 15.42 -7.01
C ILE A 54 1.63 14.32 -6.08
N TYR A 55 2.15 14.66 -4.91
CA TYR A 55 2.64 13.67 -3.94
C TYR A 55 1.51 12.81 -3.36
N MET A 56 0.34 13.40 -3.05
CA MET A 56 -0.85 12.63 -2.63
C MET A 56 -1.28 11.62 -3.70
N LEU A 57 -1.34 12.04 -4.96
CA LEU A 57 -1.67 11.17 -6.09
C LEU A 57 -0.61 10.06 -6.25
N THR A 58 0.67 10.40 -6.09
CA THR A 58 1.77 9.43 -6.19
C THR A 58 1.66 8.36 -5.09
N MET A 59 1.37 8.75 -3.85
CA MET A 59 1.14 7.80 -2.76
C MET A 59 -0.10 6.95 -2.97
N ALA A 60 -1.21 7.55 -3.42
CA ALA A 60 -2.43 6.80 -3.72
C ALA A 60 -2.19 5.78 -4.86
N ALA A 61 -1.45 6.17 -5.89
CA ALA A 61 -1.07 5.28 -6.99
C ALA A 61 -0.15 4.15 -6.53
N LEU A 62 0.83 4.43 -5.67
CA LEU A 62 1.72 3.41 -5.09
C LEU A 62 0.93 2.38 -4.27
N TYR A 63 0.07 2.84 -3.37
CA TYR A 63 -0.79 1.94 -2.59
C TYR A 63 -1.74 1.13 -3.47
N GLY A 64 -2.38 1.78 -4.45
CA GLY A 64 -3.27 1.13 -5.39
C GLY A 64 -2.57 0.09 -6.25
N LEU A 65 -1.33 0.36 -6.68
CA LEU A 65 -0.50 -0.59 -7.42
C LEU A 65 -0.18 -1.81 -6.56
N LEU A 66 0.19 -1.61 -5.29
CA LEU A 66 0.45 -2.70 -4.34
C LEU A 66 -0.79 -3.56 -4.09
N ASP A 67 -1.96 -2.95 -3.86
CA ASP A 67 -3.23 -3.69 -3.65
C ASP A 67 -3.63 -4.45 -4.93
N THR A 68 -3.47 -3.85 -6.11
CA THR A 68 -3.78 -4.50 -7.39
C THR A 68 -2.85 -5.68 -7.67
N LEU A 69 -1.54 -5.51 -7.43
CA LEU A 69 -0.56 -6.58 -7.57
C LEU A 69 -0.87 -7.73 -6.61
N PHE A 70 -1.29 -7.41 -5.39
CA PHE A 70 -1.67 -8.40 -4.39
C PHE A 70 -2.93 -9.19 -4.81
N VAL A 71 -3.96 -8.50 -5.30
CA VAL A 71 -5.18 -9.15 -5.82
C VAL A 71 -4.88 -10.00 -7.06
N ALA A 72 -4.00 -9.55 -7.95
CA ALA A 72 -3.56 -10.33 -9.11
C ALA A 72 -2.81 -11.60 -8.68
N PHE A 73 -1.91 -11.48 -7.69
CA PHE A 73 -1.20 -12.62 -7.10
C PHE A 73 -2.16 -13.60 -6.43
N GLN A 74 -3.16 -13.09 -5.70
CA GLN A 74 -4.24 -13.89 -5.12
C GLN A 74 -5.00 -14.70 -6.19
N GLY A 75 -5.38 -14.06 -7.30
CA GLY A 75 -6.06 -14.73 -8.42
C GLY A 75 -5.19 -15.80 -9.09
N TRP A 76 -3.87 -15.58 -9.15
CA TRP A 76 -2.93 -16.55 -9.69
C TRP A 76 -2.76 -17.78 -8.77
N VAL A 77 -2.69 -17.55 -7.47
CA VAL A 77 -2.55 -18.63 -6.47
C VAL A 77 -3.85 -19.44 -6.33
N LEU A 78 -5.03 -18.81 -6.48
CA LEU A 78 -6.32 -19.52 -6.43
C LEU A 78 -6.73 -20.18 -7.75
N ARG A 79 -5.98 -20.01 -8.85
CA ARG A 79 -6.29 -20.65 -10.14
C ARG A 79 -6.31 -22.18 -10.10
N TRP A 80 -5.70 -22.80 -9.08
CA TRP A 80 -5.78 -24.24 -8.85
C TRP A 80 -7.17 -24.75 -8.44
N LYS A 81 -8.14 -23.86 -8.19
CA LYS A 81 -9.52 -24.20 -7.86
C LYS A 81 -10.50 -24.13 -9.05
N ALA A 82 -10.03 -23.73 -10.24
CA ALA A 82 -10.84 -23.69 -11.47
C ALA A 82 -10.61 -24.94 -12.32
#